data_AF-C5KYC9-F1
#
_entry.id   AF-C5KYC9-F1
#
_cell.length_a   1.000
_cell.length_b   1.000
_cell.length_c   1.000
_cell.angle_alpha   90.00
_cell.angle_beta   90.00
_cell.angle_gamma   90.00
#
_symmetry.space_group_name_H-M   'P 1'
#
loop_
_entity.id
_entity.type
_entity.pdbx_description
1 polymer ?
#
loop_
_entity_poly.entity_id
_entity_poly.type
_entity_poly.pdbx_seq_one_letter_code
_entity_poly.pdbx_strand_id
1 'polypeptide(L)' 'ASRMQTFRVYRYDPLTQDKPHMQEFNIDLAQCGPMILDALIKIKDTHDSTLAFR' A
#
# COMPACT_ATOMS: atom_id res chain seq x y z
N ALA A 1 -20.36 7.80 -2.35
CA ALA A 1 -19.86 7.14 -3.56
C ALA A 1 -18.48 6.58 -3.23
N SER A 2 -18.30 5.25 -3.29
CA SER A 2 -17.01 4.61 -3.03
C SER A 2 -16.01 5.07 -4.10
N ARG A 3 -14.89 5.64 -3.68
CA ARG A 3 -13.83 6.07 -4.59
C ARG A 3 -12.69 5.07 -4.45
N MET A 4 -12.85 3.92 -5.08
CA MET A 4 -11.80 2.91 -5.11
C MET A 4 -10.67 3.37 -6.04
N GLN A 5 -9.44 3.33 -5.54
CA GLN A 5 -8.25 3.66 -6.29
C GLN A 5 -7.21 2.56 -6.09
N THR A 6 -6.59 2.15 -7.20
CA THR A 6 -5.58 1.09 -7.21
C THR A 6 -4.20 1.72 -7.06
N PHE A 7 -3.50 1.33 -5.99
CA PHE A 7 -2.13 1.73 -5.72
C PHE A 7 -1.20 0.57 -6.05
N ARG A 8 -0.14 0.84 -6.81
CA ARG A 8 0.89 -0.14 -7.15
C ARG A 8 2.12 0.18 -6.32
N VAL A 9 2.42 -0.68 -5.36
CA VAL A 9 3.49 -0.49 -4.38
C VAL A 9 4.64 -1.41 -4.72
N TYR A 10 5.84 -0.84 -4.78
CA TYR A 10 7.06 -1.59 -5.02
C TYR A 10 7.48 -2.32 -3.74
N ARG A 11 7.62 -3.64 -3.82
CA ARG A 11 8.02 -4.51 -2.71
C ARG A 11 9.37 -5.11 -3.04
N TYR A 12 10.30 -4.91 -2.11
CA TYR A 12 11.62 -5.49 -2.16
C TYR A 12 12.04 -5.81 -0.73
N ASP A 13 12.46 -7.05 -0.51
CA ASP A 13 13.02 -7.49 0.74
C ASP A 13 14.49 -7.89 0.46
N PRO A 14 15.47 -7.23 1.10
CA PRO A 14 16.89 -7.52 0.90
C PRO A 14 17.37 -8.80 1.59
N LEU A 15 16.58 -9.36 2.51
CA LEU A 15 16.95 -10.57 3.27
C LEU A 15 16.57 -11.84 2.50
N THR A 16 15.44 -11.80 1.80
CA THR A 16 15.06 -12.83 0.83
C THR A 16 15.72 -12.50 -0.51
N GLN A 17 16.35 -13.46 -1.19
CA GLN A 17 16.85 -13.29 -2.57
C GLN A 17 15.73 -13.14 -3.62
N ASP A 18 14.56 -12.67 -3.21
CA ASP A 18 13.41 -12.50 -4.07
C ASP A 18 13.58 -11.29 -4.98
N LYS A 19 13.09 -11.47 -6.20
CA LYS A 19 13.06 -10.38 -7.17
C LYS A 19 12.08 -9.32 -6.69
N PRO A 20 12.41 -8.04 -6.85
CA PRO A 20 11.47 -6.98 -6.56
C PRO A 20 10.20 -7.14 -7.40
N HIS A 21 9.06 -6.95 -6.77
CA HIS A 21 7.76 -7.11 -7.41
C HIS A 21 6.86 -5.92 -7.12
N MET A 22 5.89 -5.72 -8.01
CA MET A 22 4.84 -4.70 -7.83
C MET A 22 3.63 -5.40 -7.21
N GLN A 23 3.19 -4.89 -6.07
CA GLN A 23 1.99 -5.37 -5.39
C GLN A 23 0.87 -4.33 -5.54
N GLU A 24 -0.30 -4.77 -5.98
CA GLU A 24 -1.43 -3.89 -6.23
C GLU A 24 -2.42 -3.92 -5.06
N PHE A 25 -2.80 -2.75 -4.56
CA PHE A 25 -3.72 -2.57 -3.45
C PHE A 25 -4.90 -1.69 -3.88
N ASN A 26 -6.12 -2.17 -3.64
CA ASN A 26 -7.33 -1.39 -3.89
C ASN A 26 -7.77 -0.73 -2.59
N ILE A 27 -7.71 0.59 -2.54
CA ILE A 27 -8.06 1.39 -1.35
C ILE A 27 -9.24 2.29 -1.67
N ASP A 28 -10.19 2.38 -0.74
CA ASP A 28 -11.28 3.34 -0.83
C ASP A 28 -10.83 4.71 -0.29
N LEU A 29 -10.68 5.68 -1.19
CA LEU A 29 -10.36 7.07 -0.87
C LEU A 29 -11.45 7.75 -0.04
N ALA A 30 -12.67 7.20 0.03
CA ALA A 30 -13.71 7.73 0.92
C ALA A 30 -13.36 7.49 2.41
N GLN A 31 -12.50 6.51 2.70
CA GLN A 31 -12.09 6.15 4.07
C GLN A 31 -10.66 6.58 4.44
N CYS A 32 -9.99 7.32 3.55
CA CYS A 32 -8.63 7.82 3.74
C CYS A 32 -8.62 9.34 3.52
N GLY A 33 -7.68 10.03 4.17
CA GLY A 33 -7.44 11.45 3.90
C GLY A 33 -7.00 11.69 2.45
N PRO A 34 -6.98 12.95 1.99
CA PRO A 34 -6.57 13.29 0.62
C PRO A 34 -5.08 13.01 0.33
N MET A 35 -4.30 12.62 1.35
CA MET A 35 -2.87 12.43 1.27
C MET A 35 -2.49 10.97 0.98
N ILE A 36 -1.42 10.78 0.21
CA ILE A 36 -0.87 9.46 -0.12
C ILE A 36 -0.38 8.74 1.14
N LEU A 37 0.14 9.48 2.13
CA LEU A 37 0.61 8.91 3.40
C LEU A 37 -0.51 8.19 4.16
N ASP A 38 -1.71 8.78 4.22
CA ASP A 38 -2.87 8.16 4.86
C ASP A 38 -3.27 6.87 4.16
N ALA A 39 -3.21 6.84 2.82
CA ALA A 39 -3.47 5.64 2.04
C ALA A 39 -2.43 4.54 2.33
N LEU A 40 -1.14 4.89 2.45
CA LEU A 40 -0.07 3.93 2.80
C LEU A 40 -0.23 3.39 4.23
N ILE A 41 -0.61 4.24 5.18
CA ILE A 41 -0.91 3.84 6.57
C ILE A 41 -2.10 2.86 6.57
N LYS A 42 -3.17 3.17 5.83
CA LYS A 42 -4.34 2.29 5.71
C LYS A 42 -3.98 0.92 5.11
N ILE A 43 -3.14 0.91 4.06
CA ILE A 43 -2.62 -0.33 3.47
C ILE A 43 -1.89 -1.14 4.53
N LYS A 44 -1.03 -0.49 5.32
CA LYS A 44 -0.27 -1.15 6.38
C LYS A 44 -1.14 -1.73 7.49
N ASP A 45 -2.13 -0.98 7.95
CA ASP A 45 -2.98 -1.39 9.07
C ASP A 45 -4.00 -2.48 8.67
N THR A 46 -4.51 -2.44 7.43
CA THR A 46 -5.65 -3.27 7.00
C THR A 46 -5.25 -4.43 6.10
N HIS A 47 -4.24 -4.25 5.25
CA HIS A 47 -3.86 -5.24 4.24
C HIS A 47 -2.56 -5.97 4.60
N ASP A 48 -1.48 -5.22 4.84
CA ASP A 48 -0.16 -5.81 5.04
C ASP A 48 0.75 -4.97 5.94
N SER A 49 0.89 -5.42 7.19
CA SER A 49 1.70 -4.76 8.21
C SER A 49 3.21 -4.84 7.96
N THR A 50 3.65 -5.67 7.01
CA THR A 50 5.06 -5.81 6.62
C THR A 50 5.51 -4.72 5.64
N LEU A 51 4.62 -3.85 5.19
CA LEU A 51 4.97 -2.73 4.33
C LEU A 51 5.79 -1.68 5.12
N ALA A 52 7.03 -1.47 4.68
CA ALA A 52 7.92 -0.44 5.21
C ALA A 52 7.97 0.76 4.25
N PHE A 53 7.68 1.95 4.76
CA PHE A 53 7.80 3.23 4.08
C PHE A 53 8.35 4.26 5.08
N ARG A 54 9.01 5.31 4.59
CA ARG A 54 9.56 6.42 5.40
C ARG A 54 9.26 7.74 4.74
#